data_AF-A0A432K1J6-F1
#
_entry.id   AF-A0A432K1J6-F1
#
_cell.length_a   1.000
_cell.length_b   1.000
_cell.length_c   1.000
_cell.angle_alpha   90.00
_cell.angle_beta   90.00
_cell.angle_gamma   90.00
#
_symmetry.space_group_name_H-M   'P 1'
#
loop_
_entity.id
_entity.type
_entity.pdbx_description
1 polymer ?
#
loop_
_entity_poly.entity_id
_entity_poly.type
_entity_poly.pdbx_seq_one_letter_code
_entity_poly.pdbx_strand_id
1 'polypeptide(L)' 'ITEYADFDAVNYHKWPICSSALSCGVQQGTPIYQSLEEPLVRKYGRKWYDKLVAEVKKQKDE' A
#
# COMPACT_ATOMS: atom_id res chain seq x y z
N ILE A 1 -11.51 2.39 -4.11
CA ILE A 1 -10.97 1.56 -5.20
C ILE A 1 -11.75 1.91 -6.45
N THR A 2 -11.09 2.04 -7.59
CA THR A 2 -11.76 2.17 -8.88
C THR A 2 -11.50 0.90 -9.67
N GLU A 3 -12.56 0.24 -10.12
CA GLU A 3 -12.50 -1.05 -10.82
C GLU A 3 -12.48 -0.80 -12.33
N TYR A 4 -11.56 -1.46 -13.05
CA TYR A 4 -11.47 -1.46 -14.51
C TYR A 4 -11.61 -2.90 -15.03
N ALA A 5 -11.76 -3.06 -16.35
CA ALA A 5 -11.95 -4.38 -16.96
C ALA A 5 -10.84 -5.38 -16.60
N ASP A 6 -9.58 -4.91 -16.54
CA ASP A 6 -8.41 -5.77 -16.36
C ASP A 6 -7.73 -5.64 -14.99
N PHE A 7 -8.04 -4.59 -14.21
CA PHE A 7 -7.36 -4.32 -12.93
C PHE A 7 -8.13 -3.37 -12.01
N ASP A 8 -7.75 -3.37 -10.73
CA ASP A 8 -8.22 -2.41 -9.73
C ASP A 8 -7.17 -1.30 -9.50
N ALA A 9 -7.59 -0.03 -9.57
CA ALA A 9 -6.78 1.08 -9.10
C ALA A 9 -6.94 1.28 -7.58
N VAL A 10 -5.85 1.02 -6.85
CA VAL A 10 -5.74 1.25 -5.40
C VAL A 10 -5.34 2.70 -5.15
N ASN A 11 -6.35 3.57 -5.03
CA ASN A 11 -6.15 5.00 -4.89
C ASN A 11 -5.93 5.42 -3.43
N TYR A 12 -4.86 6.18 -3.17
CA TYR A 12 -4.65 6.85 -1.88
C TYR A 12 -5.25 8.26 -1.93
N HIS A 13 -6.23 8.52 -1.08
CA HIS A 13 -6.84 9.83 -0.98
C HIS A 13 -6.09 10.69 0.05
N LYS A 14 -5.55 11.84 -0.37
CA LYS A 14 -4.71 12.71 0.46
C LYS A 14 -5.57 13.72 1.22
N TRP A 15 -5.76 13.52 2.53
CA TRP A 15 -6.39 14.51 3.41
C TRP A 15 -5.38 15.28 4.25
N PRO A 16 -5.67 16.55 4.60
CA PRO A 16 -4.80 17.34 5.46
C PRO A 16 -4.49 16.65 6.80
N ILE A 17 -5.46 15.93 7.37
CA ILE A 17 -5.29 15.20 8.63
C ILE A 17 -4.28 14.05 8.56
N CYS A 18 -3.97 13.54 7.37
CA CYS A 18 -3.03 12.44 7.17
C CYS A 18 -1.57 12.89 7.20
N SER A 19 -1.31 14.21 7.18
CA SER A 19 0.03 14.80 7.11
C SER A 19 0.95 14.30 8.22
N SER A 20 0.48 14.25 9.47
CA SER A 20 1.28 13.74 10.60
C SER A 20 1.67 12.27 10.43
N ALA A 21 0.74 11.42 9.98
CA ALA A 21 1.02 9.99 9.74
C ALA A 21 2.01 9.79 8.59
N LEU A 22 1.91 10.60 7.52
CA LEU A 22 2.87 10.58 6.41
C LEU A 22 4.28 10.97 6.86
N SER A 23 4.42 12.05 7.64
CA SER A 23 5.72 12.48 8.17
C SER A 23 6.36 11.39 9.03
N CYS A 24 5.57 10.74 9.89
CA CYS A 24 6.03 9.61 10.71
C CYS A 24 6.50 8.43 9.83
N GLY A 25 5.69 8.04 8.84
CA GLY A 25 6.03 6.96 7.92
C GLY A 25 7.32 7.22 7.14
N VAL A 26 7.54 8.47 6.69
CA VAL A 26 8.79 8.87 6.03
C VAL A 26 9.99 8.76 6.98
N GLN A 27 9.87 9.24 8.22
CA GLN A 27 10.93 9.15 9.21
C GLN A 27 11.31 7.71 9.56
N GLN A 28 10.33 6.80 9.60
CA GLN A 28 10.54 5.38 9.87
C GLN A 28 10.90 4.56 8.63
N GLY A 29 10.81 5.15 7.44
CA GLY A 29 11.01 4.43 6.17
C GLY A 29 9.90 3.43 5.85
N THR A 30 8.70 3.61 6.43
CA THR A 30 7.54 2.72 6.29
C THR A 30 6.67 3.16 5.11
N PRO A 31 6.58 2.36 4.03
CA PRO A 31 5.68 2.63 2.92
C PRO A 31 4.20 2.46 3.30
N ILE A 32 3.31 3.23 2.67
CA ILE A 32 1.87 3.26 2.97
C ILE A 32 1.22 1.87 2.92
N TYR A 33 1.58 1.03 1.94
CA TYR A 33 0.94 -0.27 1.77
C TYR A 33 1.14 -1.20 2.99
N GLN A 34 2.22 -1.00 3.78
CA GLN A 34 2.48 -1.78 4.98
C GLN A 34 1.53 -1.40 6.12
N SER A 35 1.24 -0.11 6.29
CA SER A 35 0.20 0.36 7.24
C SER A 35 -1.21 -0.03 6.80
N LEU A 36 -1.40 -0.43 5.54
CA LEU A 36 -2.66 -0.90 4.97
C LEU A 36 -2.72 -2.43 4.83
N GLU A 37 -1.86 -3.18 5.52
CA GLU A 37 -1.85 -4.65 5.45
C GLU A 37 -3.24 -5.25 5.71
N GLU A 38 -3.84 -4.94 6.86
CA GLU A 38 -5.14 -5.50 7.25
C GLU A 38 -6.25 -5.22 6.22
N PRO A 39 -6.50 -3.96 5.79
CA PRO A 39 -7.54 -3.71 4.79
C PRO A 39 -7.23 -4.32 3.42
N LEU A 40 -5.96 -4.39 3.00
CA LEU A 40 -5.57 -5.00 1.73
C LEU A 40 -5.73 -6.53 1.77
N VAL A 41 -5.31 -7.17 2.85
CA VAL A 41 -5.50 -8.61 3.08
C VAL A 41 -7.00 -8.94 3.15
N ARG A 42 -7.80 -8.09 3.79
CA ARG A 42 -9.26 -8.27 3.85
C ARG A 42 -9.91 -8.20 2.47
N LYS A 43 -9.47 -7.31 1.58
CA LYS A 43 -10.05 -7.17 0.23
C LYS A 43 -9.52 -8.21 -0.77
N TYR A 44 -8.20 -8.41 -0.82
CA TYR A 44 -7.54 -9.18 -1.89
C TYR A 44 -6.93 -10.51 -1.43
N GLY A 45 -6.91 -10.77 -0.12
CA GLY A 45 -6.36 -11.98 0.48
C GLY A 45 -4.87 -11.91 0.76
N ARG A 46 -4.42 -12.75 1.72
CA ARG A 46 -3.03 -12.83 2.19
C ARG A 46 -2.03 -13.06 1.06
N LYS A 47 -2.31 -14.04 0.19
CA LYS A 47 -1.43 -14.40 -0.94
C LYS A 47 -1.18 -13.24 -1.89
N TRP A 48 -2.19 -12.40 -2.14
CA TRP A 48 -2.04 -11.22 -2.99
C TRP A 48 -1.14 -10.17 -2.34
N TYR A 49 -1.34 -9.91 -1.05
CA TYR A 49 -0.53 -8.94 -0.31
C TYR A 49 0.94 -9.40 -0.16
N ASP A 50 1.18 -10.69 0.04
CA ASP A 50 2.54 -11.27 0.00
C ASP A 50 3.24 -11.02 -1.33
N LYS A 51 2.52 -11.19 -2.45
CA LYS A 51 3.05 -10.93 -3.79
C LYS A 51 3.40 -9.45 -3.96
N LEU A 52 2.55 -8.53 -3.49
CA LEU A 52 2.83 -7.09 -3.49
C LEU A 52 4.12 -6.77 -2.71
N VAL A 53 4.24 -7.29 -1.49
CA VAL A 53 5.43 -7.07 -0.63
C VAL A 53 6.69 -7.58 -1.32
N ALA A 54 6.64 -8.79 -1.90
CA ALA A 54 7.77 -9.38 -2.60
C ALA A 54 8.19 -8.57 -3.83
N GLU A 55 7.23 -8.08 -4.62
CA GLU A 55 7.51 -7.31 -5.82
C GLU A 55 8.11 -5.93 -5.51
N VAL A 56 7.60 -5.25 -4.48
CA VAL A 56 8.17 -3.97 -4.03
C VAL A 56 9.59 -4.15 -3.48
N LYS A 57 9.89 -5.29 -2.82
CA LYS A 57 11.26 -5.59 -2.37
C LYS A 57 12.21 -5.74 -3.55
N LYS A 58 11.84 -6.52 -4.58
CA LYS A 58 12.67 -6.67 -5.79
C LYS A 58 13.01 -5.32 -6.43
N GLN A 59 12.03 -4.43 -6.58
CA GLN A 59 12.25 -3.10 -7.16
C GLN A 59 13.17 -2.18 -6.34
N LYS A 60 13.41 -2.48 -5.05
CA LYS A 60 14.35 -1.72 -4.22
C LYS A 60 15.79 -2.22 -4.35
N ASP A 61 15.97 -3.45 -4.81
CA ASP A 61 17.28 -4.10 -4.95
C ASP A 61 17.88 -3.93 -6.36
N GLU A 62 17.09 -3.40 -7.30
CA GLU A 62 17.48 -2.94 -8.65
C GLU A 62 17.81 -1.44 -8.67
#